data_AF-A0AA40C5G7-F1
#
_entry.id   AF-A0AA40C5G7-F1
#
_cell.length_a   1.000
_cell.length_b   1.000
_cell.length_c   1.000
_cell.angle_alpha   90.00
_cell.angle_beta   90.00
_cell.angle_gamma   90.00
#
_symmetry.space_group_name_H-M   'P 1'
#
loop_
_entity.id
_entity.type
_entity.pdbx_description
1 polymer ?
#
loop_
_entity_poly.entity_id
_entity_poly.type
_entity_poly.pdbx_seq_one_letter_code
_entity_poly.pdbx_strand_id
1 'polypeptide(L)'
;PPSHIPQHQQPGLVSPKKLPRIPNTPHRASSDAFWSREFIDDWNDEHSPKKILFPDATKSKTTTAKKTTSSSKPPSTTTTTSKPPSKTALAASAREAKKSFAAAKHALAESFLAELDETITAGQLSALAASTGGIKLNWTNKLNTTAGRANWKRETVRTKAAADPTSSASVTTTTKHHASIELAEKVIDDEHRLLNVIAHEFCHLANFMISGVTTNPHGKEFKVWAARCSRAFGESRGIEVTTKHSYDIDFKYAWTCVDCGMEFKRHSRSIDPKRHRCGACKSELRQTKPVPRVAKDGGKQGPSEYQVFMKEQMAVVRGENPGSPQKEIMRLVAGRW
;
A
#
# COMPACT_ATOMS: atom_id res chain seq x y z
N PRO A 1 44.08 -20.49 67.47
CA PRO A 1 42.72 -20.16 66.97
C PRO A 1 42.77 -18.93 66.04
N PRO A 2 42.43 -19.04 64.75
CA PRO A 2 42.71 -17.99 63.78
C PRO A 2 41.67 -16.87 63.79
N SER A 3 42.16 -15.67 63.52
CA SER A 3 41.46 -14.39 63.51
C SER A 3 40.54 -14.25 62.28
N HIS A 4 39.28 -13.89 62.49
CA HIS A 4 38.31 -13.63 61.41
C HIS A 4 38.56 -12.27 60.73
N ILE A 5 38.71 -12.28 59.41
CA ILE A 5 38.74 -11.09 58.54
C ILE A 5 37.28 -10.66 58.26
N PRO A 6 36.94 -9.35 58.35
CA PRO A 6 35.61 -8.89 57.96
C PRO A 6 35.42 -8.98 56.44
N GLN A 7 34.35 -9.68 56.00
CA GLN A 7 33.96 -9.73 54.60
C GLN A 7 33.41 -8.37 54.15
N HIS A 8 34.09 -7.75 53.19
CA HIS A 8 33.64 -6.54 52.52
C HIS A 8 32.44 -6.90 51.62
N GLN A 9 31.22 -6.52 52.02
CA GLN A 9 30.04 -6.65 51.16
C GLN A 9 30.15 -5.65 50.01
N GLN A 10 30.22 -6.15 48.78
CA GLN A 10 30.11 -5.33 47.58
C GLN A 10 28.64 -4.87 47.43
N PRO A 11 28.37 -3.58 47.18
CA PRO A 11 27.01 -3.13 46.91
C PRO A 11 26.49 -3.79 45.63
N GLY A 12 25.40 -4.56 45.76
CA GLY A 12 24.76 -5.23 44.64
C GLY A 12 24.28 -4.25 43.57
N LEU A 13 24.50 -4.59 42.30
CA LEU A 13 23.99 -3.81 41.17
C LEU A 13 22.45 -3.77 41.22
N VAL A 14 21.89 -2.57 41.33
CA VAL A 14 20.44 -2.35 41.29
C VAL A 14 19.95 -2.65 39.87
N SER A 15 19.06 -3.62 39.73
CA SER A 15 18.47 -3.97 38.44
C SER A 15 17.75 -2.75 37.85
N PRO A 16 17.93 -2.42 36.55
CA PRO A 16 17.27 -1.28 35.93
C PRO A 16 15.74 -1.37 36.11
N LYS A 17 15.12 -0.26 36.50
CA LYS A 17 13.65 -0.18 36.59
C LYS A 17 13.04 -0.56 35.23
N LYS A 18 12.08 -1.49 35.24
CA LYS A 18 11.39 -1.93 34.01
C LYS A 18 10.85 -0.71 33.26
N LEU A 19 11.21 -0.59 31.98
CA LEU A 19 10.67 0.45 31.11
C LEU A 19 9.14 0.31 31.01
N PRO A 20 8.40 1.43 30.85
CA PRO A 20 6.96 1.37 30.68
C PRO A 20 6.60 0.51 29.48
N ARG A 21 5.64 -0.40 29.69
CA ARG A 21 5.16 -1.33 28.67
C ARG A 21 4.47 -0.54 27.56
N ILE A 22 4.83 -0.82 26.31
CA ILE A 22 4.11 -0.30 25.13
C ILE A 22 2.62 -0.65 25.30
N PRO A 23 1.69 0.33 25.25
CA PRO A 23 0.26 0.07 25.36
C PRO A 23 -0.21 -0.87 24.25
N ASN A 24 -1.29 -1.61 24.50
CA ASN A 24 -1.88 -2.45 23.46
C ASN A 24 -2.44 -1.58 22.34
N THR A 25 -2.27 -2.03 21.09
CA THR A 25 -2.82 -1.35 19.92
C THR A 25 -4.34 -1.16 20.04
N PRO A 26 -4.93 -0.06 19.53
CA PRO A 26 -6.37 0.21 19.59
C PRO A 26 -7.14 -0.73 18.65
N HIS A 27 -6.42 -1.32 17.69
CA HIS A 27 -6.91 -2.29 16.74
C HIS A 27 -6.78 -3.69 17.34
N ARG A 28 -7.81 -4.53 17.19
CA ARG A 28 -7.75 -5.94 17.63
C ARG A 28 -7.32 -6.82 16.45
N ALA A 29 -6.98 -8.08 16.71
CA ALA A 29 -6.64 -9.09 15.69
C ALA A 29 -7.68 -9.28 14.56
N SER A 30 -8.86 -8.69 14.68
CA SER A 30 -9.88 -8.64 13.62
C SER A 30 -9.73 -7.47 12.65
N SER A 31 -8.92 -6.46 12.97
CA SER A 31 -8.67 -5.27 12.15
C SER A 31 -7.44 -5.50 11.28
N ASP A 32 -7.51 -5.06 10.02
CA ASP A 32 -6.42 -5.17 9.06
C ASP A 32 -5.19 -4.35 9.50
N ALA A 33 -5.41 -3.22 10.16
CA ALA A 33 -4.37 -2.40 10.77
C ALA A 33 -3.61 -3.16 11.87
N PHE A 34 -4.24 -4.11 12.58
CA PHE A 34 -3.54 -4.90 13.61
C PHE A 34 -2.47 -5.83 13.03
N TRP A 35 -2.61 -6.29 11.78
CA TRP A 35 -1.65 -7.20 11.12
C TRP A 35 -0.73 -6.49 10.13
N SER A 36 -0.90 -5.19 9.94
CA SER A 36 0.04 -4.37 9.19
C SER A 36 1.33 -4.26 9.98
N ARG A 37 2.44 -4.75 9.41
CA ARG A 37 3.77 -4.59 10.02
C ARG A 37 4.11 -3.11 10.19
N GLU A 38 3.70 -2.29 9.24
CA GLU A 38 3.91 -0.85 9.21
C GLU A 38 3.14 -0.15 10.33
N PHE A 39 1.87 -0.52 10.58
CA PHE A 39 1.12 -0.01 11.74
C PHE A 39 1.69 -0.49 13.08
N ILE A 40 2.14 -1.75 13.16
CA ILE A 40 2.79 -2.27 14.37
C ILE A 40 4.09 -1.52 14.63
N ASP A 41 4.89 -1.29 13.59
CA ASP A 41 6.14 -0.54 13.65
C ASP A 41 5.87 0.92 14.04
N ASP A 42 4.88 1.60 13.44
CA ASP A 42 4.41 2.94 13.82
C ASP A 42 3.96 3.02 15.29
N TRP A 43 3.15 2.04 15.72
CA TRP A 43 2.64 1.98 17.08
C TRP A 43 3.77 1.76 18.08
N ASN A 44 4.71 0.89 17.75
CA ASN A 44 5.91 0.66 18.53
C ASN A 44 6.77 1.91 18.56
N ASP A 45 6.94 2.65 17.47
CA ASP A 45 7.73 3.88 17.41
C ASP A 45 7.10 5.02 18.22
N GLU A 46 5.77 5.14 18.18
CA GLU A 46 5.03 6.16 18.93
C GLU A 46 5.06 5.91 20.44
N HIS A 47 5.00 4.63 20.84
CA HIS A 47 4.86 4.22 22.24
C HIS A 47 6.14 3.66 22.86
N SER A 48 7.22 3.51 22.07
CA SER A 48 8.51 3.08 22.59
C SER A 48 9.08 4.16 23.51
N PRO A 49 9.62 3.77 24.69
CA PRO A 49 10.31 4.70 25.57
C PRO A 49 11.46 5.39 24.81
N LYS A 50 11.29 6.67 24.49
CA LYS A 50 12.31 7.46 23.80
C LYS A 50 13.51 7.58 24.72
N LYS A 51 14.67 7.08 24.27
CA LYS A 51 15.94 7.27 24.98
C LYS A 51 16.31 8.75 24.86
N ILE A 52 15.98 9.53 25.87
CA ILE A 52 16.34 10.94 25.97
C ILE A 52 17.86 10.99 26.14
N LEU A 53 18.60 11.22 25.06
CA LEU A 53 20.06 11.33 25.15
C LEU A 53 20.50 12.72 25.62
N PHE A 54 19.64 13.74 25.64
CA PHE A 54 19.92 15.07 26.18
C PHE A 54 18.62 15.79 26.63
N PRO A 55 18.56 16.47 27.79
CA PRO A 55 17.36 17.20 28.23
C PRO A 55 17.27 18.63 27.68
N ASP A 56 16.02 19.03 27.44
CA ASP A 56 15.43 20.37 27.29
C ASP A 56 15.54 21.18 25.98
N ALA A 57 14.37 21.43 25.38
CA ALA A 57 13.86 22.79 25.11
C ALA A 57 12.36 22.76 24.69
N THR A 58 11.51 23.04 25.67
CA THR A 58 10.30 23.90 25.61
C THR A 58 9.23 23.74 24.51
N LYS A 59 8.03 23.43 25.00
CA LYS A 59 6.70 23.55 24.39
C LYS A 59 6.37 24.99 23.95
N SER A 60 5.57 25.15 22.89
CA SER A 60 4.54 26.20 22.85
C SER A 60 3.31 25.79 22.02
N LYS A 61 2.13 25.97 22.63
CA LYS A 61 0.77 25.89 22.08
C LYS A 61 0.27 27.31 21.81
N THR A 62 -0.48 27.52 20.73
CA THR A 62 -1.42 28.64 20.55
C THR A 62 -2.45 28.21 19.47
N THR A 63 -3.69 27.79 19.75
CA THR A 63 -4.95 28.50 20.09
C THR A 63 -5.50 29.48 19.02
N THR A 64 -6.60 29.03 18.39
CA THR A 64 -7.91 29.70 18.09
C THR A 64 -8.07 30.89 17.12
N ALA A 65 -9.11 30.74 16.28
CA ALA A 65 -10.15 31.71 15.83
C ALA A 65 -10.29 31.77 14.29
N LYS A 66 -11.43 32.07 13.64
CA LYS A 66 -12.88 32.08 13.93
C LYS A 66 -13.57 32.33 12.58
N LYS A 67 -14.67 31.60 12.37
CA LYS A 67 -15.77 31.68 11.39
C LYS A 67 -16.17 33.11 10.95
N THR A 68 -16.38 33.33 9.65
CA THR A 68 -17.41 34.26 9.12
C THR A 68 -18.01 33.77 7.80
N THR A 69 -19.33 33.72 7.81
CA THR A 69 -20.31 33.47 6.74
C THR A 69 -20.68 34.79 6.06
N SER A 70 -20.83 34.80 4.73
CA SER A 70 -21.71 35.77 4.06
C SER A 70 -22.16 35.26 2.69
N SER A 71 -23.47 35.13 2.58
CA SER A 71 -24.25 34.77 1.39
C SER A 71 -24.47 36.00 0.50
N SER A 72 -24.31 35.85 -0.82
CA SER A 72 -25.05 36.64 -1.83
C SER A 72 -24.80 36.09 -3.25
N LYS A 73 -25.89 35.85 -3.98
CA LYS A 73 -26.03 35.58 -5.42
C LYS A 73 -27.25 36.41 -5.90
N PRO A 74 -27.54 36.59 -7.20
CA PRO A 74 -26.73 36.53 -8.44
C PRO A 74 -26.91 37.81 -9.31
N PRO A 75 -26.43 37.84 -10.57
CA PRO A 75 -27.40 37.64 -11.66
C PRO A 75 -26.92 36.72 -12.80
N SER A 76 -27.87 36.42 -13.69
CA SER A 76 -27.91 35.36 -14.70
C SER A 76 -27.04 35.60 -15.94
N THR A 77 -26.36 34.55 -16.39
CA THR A 77 -25.97 34.41 -17.79
C THR A 77 -26.31 32.99 -18.26
N THR A 78 -27.03 32.93 -19.36
CA THR A 78 -27.52 31.75 -20.07
C THR A 78 -26.40 30.80 -20.46
N THR A 79 -26.41 29.58 -19.91
CA THR A 79 -25.59 28.46 -20.42
C THR A 79 -26.48 27.28 -20.77
N THR A 80 -26.38 26.91 -22.04
CA THR A 80 -26.92 25.72 -22.69
C THR A 80 -26.75 24.47 -21.82
N THR A 81 -27.86 23.87 -21.42
CA THR A 81 -27.90 22.61 -20.68
C THR A 81 -27.54 21.44 -21.60
N SER A 82 -26.28 21.00 -21.57
CA SER A 82 -25.92 19.66 -22.04
C SER A 82 -26.43 18.64 -21.02
N LYS A 83 -27.19 17.64 -21.50
CA LYS A 83 -27.67 16.53 -20.67
C LYS A 83 -26.48 15.83 -20.00
N PRO A 84 -26.57 15.46 -18.70
CA PRO A 84 -25.53 14.67 -18.07
C PRO A 84 -25.39 13.32 -18.78
N PRO A 85 -24.17 12.79 -18.95
CA PRO A 85 -23.94 11.52 -19.62
C PRO A 85 -24.68 10.38 -18.91
N SER A 86 -25.22 9.45 -19.70
CA SER A 86 -25.92 8.29 -19.16
C SER A 86 -24.99 7.45 -18.28
N LYS A 87 -25.53 6.77 -17.25
CA LYS A 87 -24.76 5.89 -16.36
C LYS A 87 -23.94 4.84 -17.12
N THR A 88 -24.40 4.43 -18.31
CA THR A 88 -23.71 3.49 -19.20
C THR A 88 -22.48 4.11 -19.87
N ALA A 89 -22.56 5.37 -20.32
CA ALA A 89 -21.44 6.08 -20.94
C ALA A 89 -20.31 6.36 -19.92
N LEU A 90 -20.67 6.75 -18.70
CA LEU A 90 -19.72 6.93 -17.59
C LEU A 90 -19.01 5.62 -17.23
N ALA A 91 -19.73 4.49 -17.21
CA ALA A 91 -19.14 3.18 -16.94
C ALA A 91 -18.21 2.70 -18.07
N ALA A 92 -18.52 3.01 -19.33
CA ALA A 92 -17.65 2.69 -20.46
C ALA A 92 -16.35 3.50 -20.44
N SER A 93 -16.45 4.83 -20.19
CA SER A 93 -15.29 5.71 -20.06
C SER A 93 -14.39 5.29 -18.88
N ALA A 94 -14.95 4.95 -17.73
CA ALA A 94 -14.18 4.46 -16.58
C ALA A 94 -13.46 3.13 -16.86
N ARG A 95 -14.05 2.24 -17.67
CA ARG A 95 -13.40 0.99 -18.09
C ARG A 95 -12.22 1.24 -19.02
N GLU A 96 -12.37 2.16 -19.97
CA GLU A 96 -11.29 2.51 -20.88
C GLU A 96 -10.14 3.20 -20.12
N ALA A 97 -10.45 4.11 -19.20
CA ALA A 97 -9.44 4.75 -18.33
C ALA A 97 -8.67 3.73 -17.48
N LYS A 98 -9.34 2.72 -16.92
CA LYS A 98 -8.66 1.64 -16.19
C LYS A 98 -7.77 0.79 -17.09
N LYS A 99 -8.19 0.56 -18.34
CA LYS A 99 -7.42 -0.20 -19.32
C LYS A 99 -6.18 0.56 -19.79
N SER A 100 -6.33 1.85 -20.11
CA SER A 100 -5.20 2.70 -20.50
C SER A 100 -4.20 2.83 -19.35
N PHE A 101 -4.68 3.06 -18.13
CA PHE A 101 -3.83 3.07 -16.94
C PHE A 101 -3.10 1.74 -16.74
N ALA A 102 -3.80 0.60 -16.81
CA ALA A 102 -3.18 -0.71 -16.67
C ALA A 102 -2.08 -0.99 -17.71
N ALA A 103 -2.20 -0.44 -18.92
CA ALA A 103 -1.18 -0.54 -19.96
C ALA A 103 0.02 0.39 -19.72
N ALA A 104 -0.22 1.59 -19.18
CA ALA A 104 0.81 2.63 -19.02
C ALA A 104 1.52 2.60 -17.65
N LYS A 105 0.92 2.01 -16.61
CA LYS A 105 1.36 2.14 -15.21
C LYS A 105 2.81 1.73 -14.94
N HIS A 106 3.36 0.74 -15.65
CA HIS A 106 4.75 0.32 -15.42
C HIS A 106 5.74 1.38 -15.94
N ALA A 107 5.54 1.86 -17.16
CA ALA A 107 6.37 2.93 -17.74
C ALA A 107 6.24 4.24 -16.95
N LEU A 108 5.02 4.55 -16.50
CA LEU A 108 4.77 5.70 -15.63
C LEU A 108 5.53 5.57 -14.30
N ALA A 109 5.56 4.39 -13.70
CA ALA A 109 6.30 4.15 -12.46
C ALA A 109 7.81 4.33 -12.63
N GLU A 110 8.39 3.79 -13.71
CA GLU A 110 9.82 3.89 -14.00
C GLU A 110 10.24 5.34 -14.27
N SER A 111 9.52 6.03 -15.15
CA SER A 111 9.79 7.44 -15.48
C SER A 111 9.66 8.35 -14.26
N PHE A 112 8.62 8.15 -13.45
CA PHE A 112 8.42 8.98 -12.26
C PHE A 112 9.46 8.70 -11.16
N LEU A 113 9.89 7.45 -10.99
CA LEU A 113 10.97 7.13 -10.05
C LEU A 113 12.29 7.80 -10.45
N ALA A 114 12.62 7.81 -11.74
CA ALA A 114 13.80 8.50 -12.25
C ALA A 114 13.71 10.02 -12.05
N GLU A 115 12.54 10.61 -12.31
CA GLU A 115 12.27 12.04 -12.09
C GLU A 115 12.37 12.42 -10.60
N LEU A 116 11.88 11.58 -9.70
CA LEU A 116 12.04 11.77 -8.25
C LEU A 116 13.51 11.78 -7.83
N ASP A 117 14.30 10.80 -8.30
CA ASP A 117 15.71 10.71 -7.94
C ASP A 117 16.50 11.91 -8.47
N GLU A 118 16.24 12.33 -9.71
CA GLU A 118 16.87 13.52 -10.28
C GLU A 118 16.49 14.78 -9.50
N THR A 119 15.21 14.99 -9.25
CA THR A 119 14.70 16.25 -8.68
C THR A 119 14.99 16.36 -7.18
N ILE A 120 14.88 15.26 -6.43
CA ILE A 120 14.92 15.29 -4.96
C ILE A 120 16.31 14.94 -4.42
N THR A 121 17.04 14.09 -5.13
CA THR A 121 18.32 13.52 -4.68
C THR A 121 19.46 13.70 -5.70
N ALA A 122 19.25 14.44 -6.79
CA ALA A 122 20.26 14.68 -7.84
C ALA A 122 20.90 13.38 -8.35
N GLY A 123 20.09 12.33 -8.54
CA GLY A 123 20.53 11.02 -9.03
C GLY A 123 21.32 10.17 -8.02
N GLN A 124 21.41 10.60 -6.75
CA GLN A 124 22.23 9.93 -5.75
C GLN A 124 21.75 8.51 -5.44
N LEU A 125 20.44 8.23 -5.45
CA LEU A 125 19.96 6.87 -5.17
C LEU A 125 20.31 5.90 -6.30
N SER A 126 20.13 6.32 -7.55
CA SER A 126 20.53 5.55 -8.72
C SER A 126 22.03 5.30 -8.72
N ALA A 127 22.85 6.31 -8.39
CA ALA A 127 24.29 6.17 -8.28
C ALA A 127 24.70 5.14 -7.20
N LEU A 128 24.07 5.18 -6.02
CA LEU A 128 24.33 4.22 -4.94
C LEU A 128 23.91 2.79 -5.32
N ALA A 129 22.80 2.62 -6.03
CA ALA A 129 22.27 1.32 -6.44
C ALA A 129 22.86 0.79 -7.76
N ALA A 130 23.59 1.60 -8.53
CA ALA A 130 24.09 1.29 -9.88
C ALA A 130 24.85 -0.04 -9.94
N SER A 131 25.72 -0.30 -8.96
CA SER A 131 26.52 -1.54 -8.89
C SER A 131 25.69 -2.82 -8.68
N THR A 132 24.40 -2.70 -8.35
CA THR A 132 23.47 -3.82 -8.14
C THR A 132 22.32 -3.87 -9.17
N GLY A 133 22.42 -3.04 -10.22
CA GLY A 133 21.41 -2.95 -11.28
C GLY A 133 20.31 -1.90 -11.03
N GLY A 134 20.56 -0.91 -10.17
CA GLY A 134 19.61 0.17 -9.89
C GLY A 134 18.49 -0.20 -8.91
N ILE A 135 17.55 0.72 -8.70
CA ILE A 135 16.36 0.48 -7.88
C ILE A 135 15.36 -0.36 -8.69
N LYS A 136 14.99 -1.53 -8.17
CA LYS A 136 14.07 -2.45 -8.87
C LYS A 136 12.60 -2.14 -8.53
N LEU A 137 11.74 -2.06 -9.55
CA LEU A 137 10.28 -1.97 -9.36
C LEU A 137 9.65 -3.35 -9.51
N ASN A 138 9.10 -3.88 -8.41
CA ASN A 138 8.55 -5.22 -8.34
C ASN A 138 7.02 -5.19 -8.16
N TRP A 139 6.26 -5.52 -9.20
CA TRP A 139 4.81 -5.60 -9.11
C TRP A 139 4.35 -6.93 -8.51
N THR A 140 3.46 -6.88 -7.51
CA THR A 140 3.02 -8.06 -6.78
C THR A 140 1.52 -8.08 -6.52
N ASN A 141 0.96 -9.28 -6.57
CA ASN A 141 -0.43 -9.58 -6.22
C ASN A 141 -0.59 -10.02 -4.75
N LYS A 142 0.50 -10.04 -3.98
CA LYS A 142 0.53 -10.48 -2.57
C LYS A 142 0.25 -9.34 -1.60
N LEU A 143 0.55 -8.09 -1.98
CA LEU A 143 0.19 -6.91 -1.20
C LEU A 143 -1.30 -6.63 -1.37
N ASN A 144 -2.06 -6.84 -0.29
CA ASN A 144 -3.52 -6.74 -0.28
C ASN A 144 -4.02 -5.61 0.64
N THR A 145 -3.14 -5.11 1.50
CA THR A 145 -3.43 -4.18 2.61
C THR A 145 -2.54 -2.94 2.57
N THR A 146 -1.42 -3.00 1.83
CA THR A 146 -0.54 -1.88 1.53
C THR A 146 -0.41 -1.74 0.01
N ALA A 147 -0.13 -0.53 -0.46
CA ALA A 147 0.01 -0.23 -1.88
C ALA A 147 1.47 -0.31 -2.35
N GLY A 148 2.42 -0.08 -1.45
CA GLY A 148 3.85 -0.18 -1.73
C GLY A 148 4.65 -0.69 -0.53
N ARG A 149 5.89 -1.11 -0.79
CA ARG A 149 6.94 -1.36 0.21
C ARG A 149 8.34 -1.13 -0.35
N ALA A 150 9.12 -0.28 0.31
CA ALA A 150 10.54 -0.14 0.08
C ALA A 150 11.35 -1.25 0.79
N ASN A 151 12.27 -1.87 0.05
CA ASN A 151 13.20 -2.85 0.57
C ASN A 151 14.63 -2.39 0.27
N TRP A 152 15.50 -2.45 1.29
CA TRP A 152 16.90 -2.08 1.15
C TRP A 152 17.81 -3.00 1.95
N LYS A 153 18.96 -3.34 1.35
CA LYS A 153 20.05 -4.08 1.98
C LYS A 153 21.39 -3.48 1.61
N ARG A 154 22.21 -3.16 2.62
CA ARG A 154 23.62 -2.77 2.46
C ARG A 154 24.52 -4.00 2.59
N GLU A 155 25.42 -4.17 1.64
CA GLU A 155 26.44 -5.22 1.65
C GLU A 155 27.84 -4.57 1.57
N THR A 156 28.73 -4.92 2.49
CA THR A 156 30.11 -4.41 2.50
C THR A 156 31.05 -5.54 2.10
N VAL A 157 31.71 -5.38 0.96
CA VAL A 157 32.69 -6.34 0.44
C VAL A 157 34.08 -5.79 0.68
N ARG A 158 34.92 -6.56 1.38
CA ARG A 158 36.34 -6.26 1.58
C ARG A 158 37.15 -7.14 0.65
N THR A 159 37.84 -6.53 -0.30
CA THR A 159 38.72 -7.23 -1.23
C THR A 159 40.16 -6.93 -0.84
N LYS A 160 40.94 -7.98 -0.57
CA LYS A 160 42.40 -7.87 -0.42
C LYS A 160 43.01 -7.96 -1.82
N ALA A 161 43.77 -6.95 -2.24
CA ALA A 161 44.59 -7.08 -3.42
C ALA A 161 45.67 -8.16 -3.17
N ALA A 162 46.00 -8.95 -4.20
CA ALA A 162 47.10 -9.90 -4.12
C ALA A 162 48.39 -9.14 -3.78
N ALA A 163 49.11 -9.60 -2.77
CA ALA A 163 50.33 -8.94 -2.31
C ALA A 163 51.41 -9.06 -3.40
N ASP A 164 51.81 -7.93 -3.97
CA ASP A 164 53.13 -7.80 -4.56
C ASP A 164 54.14 -7.73 -3.39
N PRO A 165 55.22 -8.53 -3.38
CA PRO A 165 56.21 -8.56 -2.28
C PRO A 165 56.82 -7.19 -1.94
N THR A 166 56.62 -6.17 -2.76
CA THR A 166 57.15 -4.80 -2.53
C THR A 166 56.11 -3.80 -1.99
N SER A 167 54.82 -4.14 -1.93
CA SER A 167 53.77 -3.18 -1.53
C SER A 167 52.85 -3.70 -0.42
N SER A 168 52.62 -2.86 0.59
CA SER A 168 51.67 -3.11 1.67
C SER A 168 50.30 -3.46 1.11
N ALA A 169 49.76 -4.62 1.48
CA ALA A 169 48.47 -5.12 1.00
C ALA A 169 47.36 -4.07 1.17
N SER A 170 46.91 -3.47 0.07
CA SER A 170 45.80 -2.52 0.07
C SER A 170 44.48 -3.28 0.19
N VAL A 171 43.70 -2.97 1.24
CA VAL A 171 42.36 -3.52 1.46
C VAL A 171 41.34 -2.53 0.94
N THR A 172 40.75 -2.80 -0.22
CA THR A 172 39.67 -1.99 -0.77
C THR A 172 38.34 -2.46 -0.18
N THR A 173 37.60 -1.54 0.45
CA THR A 173 36.25 -1.81 0.95
C THR A 173 35.23 -1.16 0.03
N THR A 174 34.40 -1.97 -0.63
CA THR A 174 33.32 -1.50 -1.52
C THR A 174 31.98 -1.77 -0.89
N THR A 175 31.08 -0.77 -0.89
CA THR A 175 29.70 -0.93 -0.41
C THR A 175 28.76 -1.09 -1.60
N LYS A 176 27.87 -2.08 -1.53
CA LYS A 176 26.81 -2.35 -2.51
C LYS A 176 25.45 -2.11 -1.86
N HIS A 177 24.57 -1.40 -2.57
CA HIS A 177 23.21 -1.09 -2.10
C HIS A 177 22.19 -1.82 -2.97
N HIS A 178 21.56 -2.86 -2.43
CA HIS A 178 20.45 -3.54 -3.08
C HIS A 178 19.15 -2.85 -2.67
N ALA A 179 18.43 -2.25 -3.63
CA ALA A 179 17.21 -1.50 -3.37
C ALA A 179 16.07 -1.95 -4.31
N SER A 180 14.86 -2.05 -3.77
CA SER A 180 13.66 -2.31 -4.57
C SER A 180 12.41 -1.72 -3.95
N ILE A 181 11.45 -1.33 -4.78
CA ILE A 181 10.11 -0.92 -4.38
C ILE A 181 9.14 -1.99 -4.87
N GLU A 182 8.43 -2.63 -3.95
CA GLU A 182 7.32 -3.50 -4.26
C GLU A 182 6.04 -2.68 -4.41
N LEU A 183 5.27 -2.93 -5.47
CA LEU A 183 4.04 -2.22 -5.79
C LEU A 183 2.86 -3.19 -5.88
N ALA A 184 1.75 -2.84 -5.25
CA ALA A 184 0.56 -3.69 -5.15
C ALA A 184 -0.34 -3.54 -6.38
N GLU A 185 -0.39 -4.57 -7.21
CA GLU A 185 -1.09 -4.51 -8.49
C GLU A 185 -2.61 -4.32 -8.37
N LYS A 186 -3.21 -4.82 -7.29
CA LYS A 186 -4.67 -4.72 -7.06
C LYS A 186 -5.09 -3.49 -6.26
N VAL A 187 -4.14 -2.86 -5.58
CA VAL A 187 -4.41 -1.70 -4.72
C VAL A 187 -4.16 -0.41 -5.49
N ILE A 188 -3.19 -0.41 -6.42
CA ILE A 188 -2.91 0.74 -7.29
C ILE A 188 -3.77 0.65 -8.55
N ASP A 189 -4.91 1.34 -8.55
CA ASP A 189 -5.91 1.31 -9.60
C ASP A 189 -6.04 2.61 -10.41
N ASP A 190 -5.31 3.66 -10.01
CA ASP A 190 -5.25 4.96 -10.69
C ASP A 190 -3.84 5.58 -10.62
N GLU A 191 -3.62 6.58 -11.49
CA GLU A 191 -2.33 7.27 -11.64
C GLU A 191 -1.94 8.10 -10.42
N HIS A 192 -2.87 8.87 -9.85
CA HIS A 192 -2.57 9.71 -8.69
C HIS A 192 -2.08 8.88 -7.51
N ARG A 193 -2.73 7.73 -7.28
CA ARG A 193 -2.31 6.76 -6.27
C ARG A 193 -0.94 6.17 -6.57
N LEU A 194 -0.66 5.79 -7.82
CA LEU A 194 0.66 5.27 -8.20
C LEU A 194 1.77 6.27 -7.86
N LEU A 195 1.60 7.53 -8.24
CA LEU A 195 2.59 8.58 -8.00
C LEU A 195 2.82 8.81 -6.51
N ASN A 196 1.75 8.91 -5.72
CA ASN A 196 1.87 9.09 -4.27
C ASN A 196 2.55 7.90 -3.58
N VAL A 197 2.23 6.67 -3.99
CA VAL A 197 2.87 5.47 -3.44
C VAL A 197 4.36 5.45 -3.79
N ILE A 198 4.73 5.70 -5.04
CA ILE A 198 6.15 5.73 -5.43
C ILE A 198 6.90 6.83 -4.68
N ALA A 199 6.34 8.03 -4.56
CA ALA A 199 6.96 9.13 -3.82
C ALA A 199 7.18 8.77 -2.34
N HIS A 200 6.22 8.08 -1.73
CA HIS A 200 6.34 7.56 -0.36
C HIS A 200 7.44 6.52 -0.23
N GLU A 201 7.43 5.48 -1.07
CA GLU A 201 8.44 4.42 -1.02
C GLU A 201 9.85 4.95 -1.38
N PHE A 202 9.93 5.95 -2.26
CA PHE A 202 11.15 6.67 -2.55
C PHE A 202 11.69 7.40 -1.31
N CYS A 203 10.84 8.06 -0.52
CA CYS A 203 11.25 8.71 0.73
C CYS A 203 11.85 7.71 1.73
N HIS A 204 11.33 6.48 1.77
CA HIS A 204 11.94 5.41 2.56
C HIS A 204 13.35 5.07 2.06
N LEU A 205 13.54 4.87 0.75
CA LEU A 205 14.87 4.60 0.19
C LEU A 205 15.85 5.76 0.45
N ALA A 206 15.43 7.01 0.27
CA ALA A 206 16.23 8.19 0.59
C ALA A 206 16.64 8.22 2.07
N ASN A 207 15.71 7.93 2.97
CA ASN A 207 15.98 7.86 4.40
C ASN A 207 17.01 6.76 4.76
N PHE A 208 16.91 5.59 4.14
CA PHE A 208 17.81 4.47 4.38
C PHE A 208 19.20 4.67 3.76
N MET A 209 19.23 5.09 2.50
CA MET A 209 20.44 5.08 1.67
C MET A 209 21.26 6.36 1.82
N ILE A 210 20.60 7.52 1.98
CA ILE A 210 21.25 8.83 2.06
C ILE A 210 21.34 9.28 3.52
N SER A 211 20.21 9.34 4.23
CA SER A 211 20.22 9.78 5.65
C SER A 211 20.79 8.72 6.60
N GLY A 212 20.87 7.44 6.17
CA GLY A 212 21.42 6.34 6.97
C GLY A 212 20.55 5.94 8.16
N VAL A 213 19.26 6.35 8.19
CA VAL A 213 18.34 6.09 9.31
C VAL A 213 17.50 4.86 9.01
N THR A 214 17.68 3.78 9.78
CA THR A 214 17.00 2.49 9.55
C THR A 214 16.02 2.08 10.65
N THR A 215 16.07 2.74 11.81
CA THR A 215 15.32 2.34 13.00
C THR A 215 13.99 3.04 13.16
N ASN A 216 13.84 4.23 12.56
CA ASN A 216 12.60 5.01 12.58
C ASN A 216 12.27 5.41 11.13
N PRO A 217 11.58 4.53 10.38
CA PRO A 217 11.39 4.68 8.95
C PRO A 217 10.56 5.91 8.56
N HIS A 218 9.73 6.44 9.47
CA HIS A 218 8.91 7.65 9.29
C HIS A 218 9.28 8.80 10.25
N GLY A 219 10.54 8.80 10.70
CA GLY A 219 11.08 9.78 11.63
C GLY A 219 11.27 11.17 11.04
N LYS A 220 12.07 12.00 11.71
CA LYS A 220 12.36 13.38 11.28
C LYS A 220 12.89 13.44 9.84
N GLU A 221 13.85 12.58 9.52
CA GLU A 221 14.50 12.55 8.20
C GLU A 221 13.52 12.15 7.09
N PHE A 222 12.67 11.14 7.31
CA PHE A 222 11.59 10.82 6.38
C PHE A 222 10.68 12.01 6.11
N LYS A 223 10.27 12.75 7.16
CA LYS A 223 9.42 13.93 7.00
C LYS A 223 10.09 15.04 6.19
N VAL A 224 11.41 15.17 6.27
CA VAL A 224 12.17 16.09 5.43
C VAL A 224 12.09 15.68 3.96
N TRP A 225 12.30 14.39 3.65
CA TRP A 225 12.17 13.86 2.29
C TRP A 225 10.73 13.96 1.75
N ALA A 226 9.75 13.62 2.57
CA ALA A 226 8.33 13.72 2.25
C ALA A 226 7.93 15.17 1.91
N ALA A 227 8.39 16.14 2.71
CA ALA A 227 8.16 17.55 2.46
C ALA A 227 8.86 18.05 1.19
N ARG A 228 10.05 17.52 0.85
CA ARG A 228 10.73 17.83 -0.42
C ARG A 228 9.93 17.34 -1.61
N CYS A 229 9.48 16.08 -1.58
CA CYS A 229 8.64 15.50 -2.65
C CYS A 229 7.33 16.28 -2.81
N SER A 230 6.63 16.54 -1.71
CA SER A 230 5.34 17.24 -1.73
C SER A 230 5.48 18.69 -2.22
N ARG A 231 6.59 19.38 -1.93
CA ARG A 231 6.85 20.71 -2.50
C ARG A 231 7.15 20.69 -3.99
N ALA A 232 7.93 19.72 -4.45
CA ALA A 232 8.34 19.65 -5.86
C ALA A 232 7.21 19.19 -6.79
N PHE A 233 6.34 18.29 -6.32
CA PHE A 233 5.34 17.62 -7.15
C PHE A 233 3.89 17.83 -6.68
N GLY A 234 3.67 18.56 -5.58
CA GLY A 234 2.33 18.78 -5.03
C GLY A 234 1.41 19.57 -5.95
N GLU A 235 1.89 20.69 -6.50
CA GLU A 235 1.08 21.53 -7.38
C GLU A 235 0.87 20.91 -8.78
N SER A 236 1.92 20.30 -9.35
CA SER A 236 1.88 19.77 -10.71
C SER A 236 1.19 18.41 -10.81
N ARG A 237 1.31 17.55 -9.78
CA ARG A 237 0.83 16.16 -9.82
C ARG A 237 -0.02 15.75 -8.62
N GLY A 238 -0.33 16.67 -7.72
CA GLY A 238 -1.16 16.38 -6.54
C GLY A 238 -0.47 15.46 -5.54
N ILE A 239 0.86 15.45 -5.47
CA ILE A 239 1.61 14.57 -4.58
C ILE A 239 1.67 15.15 -3.18
N GLU A 240 1.18 14.37 -2.21
CA GLU A 240 1.26 14.66 -0.79
C GLU A 240 1.75 13.42 -0.05
N VAL A 241 3.05 13.41 0.27
CA VAL A 241 3.64 12.31 1.01
C VAL A 241 3.38 12.51 2.50
N THR A 242 2.58 11.62 3.08
CA THR A 242 2.33 11.61 4.53
C THR A 242 3.04 10.42 5.17
N THR A 243 3.08 10.36 6.51
CA THR A 243 3.67 9.19 7.20
C THR A 243 2.74 7.98 7.19
N LYS A 244 1.45 8.17 6.86
CA LYS A 244 0.45 7.10 6.86
C LYS A 244 0.00 6.81 5.44
N HIS A 245 -0.18 5.54 5.13
CA HIS A 245 -0.84 5.11 3.91
C HIS A 245 -2.36 5.31 4.03
N SER A 246 -2.83 6.56 4.12
CA SER A 246 -4.26 6.87 4.21
C SER A 246 -4.86 6.93 2.81
N TYR A 247 -5.30 5.78 2.30
CA TYR A 247 -6.12 5.73 1.10
C TYR A 247 -7.21 4.65 1.23
N ASP A 248 -8.35 4.90 0.59
CA ASP A 248 -9.40 3.91 0.48
C ASP A 248 -8.96 2.81 -0.49
N ILE A 249 -8.84 1.58 0.01
CA ILE A 249 -8.56 0.39 -0.81
C ILE A 249 -9.88 -0.10 -1.39
N ASP A 250 -10.01 -0.09 -2.73
CA ASP A 250 -11.19 -0.62 -3.40
C ASP A 250 -11.22 -2.16 -3.37
N PHE A 251 -11.74 -2.73 -2.29
CA PHE A 251 -11.90 -4.18 -2.20
C PHE A 251 -13.00 -4.68 -3.12
N LYS A 252 -12.69 -5.69 -3.92
CA LYS A 252 -13.65 -6.32 -4.84
C LYS A 252 -14.82 -6.99 -4.12
N TYR A 253 -14.58 -7.54 -2.93
CA TYR A 253 -15.59 -8.23 -2.14
C TYR A 253 -15.68 -7.69 -0.71
N ALA A 254 -16.90 -7.64 -0.17
CA ALA A 254 -17.15 -7.29 1.21
C ALA A 254 -18.27 -8.16 1.79
N TRP A 255 -18.15 -8.49 3.07
CA TRP A 255 -19.17 -9.15 3.87
C TRP A 255 -19.40 -8.37 5.15
N THR A 256 -20.65 -8.32 5.59
CA THR A 256 -21.03 -7.65 6.82
C THR A 256 -21.66 -8.67 7.75
N CYS A 257 -21.25 -8.67 9.01
CA CYS A 257 -21.90 -9.49 10.02
C CYS A 257 -23.35 -9.03 10.21
N VAL A 258 -24.28 -9.97 10.19
CA VAL A 258 -25.73 -9.67 10.29
C VAL A 258 -26.15 -9.11 11.64
N ASP A 259 -25.32 -9.31 12.66
CA ASP A 259 -25.65 -9.02 14.06
C ASP A 259 -24.86 -7.81 14.56
N CYS A 260 -23.52 -7.92 14.63
CA CYS A 260 -22.69 -6.81 15.11
C CYS A 260 -22.29 -5.78 14.04
N GLY A 261 -22.71 -5.95 12.78
CA GLY A 261 -22.41 -5.01 11.70
C GLY A 261 -20.94 -4.94 11.24
N MET A 262 -20.06 -5.79 11.78
CA MET A 262 -18.63 -5.81 11.44
C MET A 262 -18.42 -6.10 9.94
N GLU A 263 -17.63 -5.27 9.26
CA GLU A 263 -17.28 -5.45 7.85
C GLU A 263 -15.98 -6.24 7.66
N PHE A 264 -15.99 -7.16 6.70
CA PHE A 264 -14.86 -7.96 6.27
C PHE A 264 -14.64 -7.73 4.78
N LYS A 265 -13.59 -7.00 4.40
CA LYS A 265 -13.29 -6.63 3.00
C LYS A 265 -12.14 -7.49 2.47
N ARG A 266 -12.25 -7.99 1.22
CA ARG A 266 -11.25 -8.89 0.59
C ARG A 266 -11.15 -8.65 -0.92
N HIS A 267 -9.97 -8.90 -1.49
CA HIS A 267 -9.72 -8.85 -2.94
C HIS A 267 -10.18 -10.11 -3.69
N SER A 268 -10.44 -11.21 -2.97
CA SER A 268 -10.94 -12.47 -3.50
C SER A 268 -12.25 -12.89 -2.82
N ARG A 269 -13.02 -13.77 -3.46
CA ARG A 269 -14.26 -14.33 -2.89
C ARG A 269 -13.97 -15.46 -1.90
N SER A 270 -13.11 -15.19 -0.89
CA SER A 270 -12.57 -16.20 0.02
C SER A 270 -13.44 -16.50 1.23
N ILE A 271 -14.41 -15.65 1.55
CA ILE A 271 -15.33 -15.89 2.66
C ILE A 271 -16.53 -16.67 2.14
N ASP A 272 -16.65 -17.92 2.58
CA ASP A 272 -17.86 -18.72 2.43
C ASP A 272 -18.73 -18.58 3.70
N PRO A 273 -19.88 -17.88 3.63
CA PRO A 273 -20.79 -17.72 4.78
C PRO A 273 -21.25 -19.04 5.41
N LYS A 274 -21.21 -20.16 4.68
CA LYS A 274 -21.58 -21.47 5.23
C LYS A 274 -20.52 -21.98 6.20
N ARG A 275 -19.24 -21.75 5.89
CA ARG A 275 -18.09 -22.26 6.65
C ARG A 275 -17.53 -21.24 7.64
N HIS A 276 -17.59 -19.96 7.30
CA HIS A 276 -16.99 -18.88 8.07
C HIS A 276 -18.07 -18.10 8.84
N ARG A 277 -17.70 -17.58 10.00
CA ARG A 277 -18.55 -16.80 10.90
C ARG A 277 -17.83 -15.56 11.40
N CYS A 278 -18.58 -14.62 11.94
CA CYS A 278 -18.01 -13.43 12.56
C CYS A 278 -17.05 -13.81 13.69
N GLY A 279 -15.82 -13.29 13.66
CA GLY A 279 -14.84 -13.58 14.70
C GLY A 279 -15.28 -13.12 16.10
N ALA A 280 -16.04 -12.03 16.16
CA ALA A 280 -16.46 -11.36 17.40
C ALA A 280 -17.71 -11.99 18.03
N CYS A 281 -18.83 -12.08 17.30
CA CYS A 281 -20.11 -12.59 17.84
C CYS A 281 -20.52 -13.96 17.30
N LYS A 282 -19.72 -14.58 16.43
CA LYS A 282 -19.99 -15.89 15.78
C LYS A 282 -21.23 -15.94 14.88
N SER A 283 -21.94 -14.83 14.69
CA SER A 283 -23.08 -14.70 13.77
C SER A 283 -22.66 -14.80 12.29
N GLU A 284 -23.64 -14.98 11.41
CA GLU A 284 -23.44 -15.15 9.96
C GLU A 284 -22.85 -13.89 9.30
N LEU A 285 -22.11 -14.11 8.21
CA LEU A 285 -21.54 -13.06 7.36
C LEU A 285 -22.30 -12.99 6.04
N ARG A 286 -22.92 -11.84 5.74
CA ARG A 286 -23.63 -11.63 4.47
C ARG A 286 -22.75 -10.86 3.50
N GLN A 287 -22.57 -11.39 2.28
CA GLN A 287 -21.83 -10.66 1.24
C GLN A 287 -22.59 -9.38 0.85
N THR A 288 -21.94 -8.23 0.99
CA THR A 288 -22.47 -6.89 0.68
C THR A 288 -21.87 -6.32 -0.60
N LYS A 289 -20.65 -6.75 -1.01
CA LYS A 289 -20.03 -6.36 -2.28
C LYS A 289 -19.43 -7.57 -3.03
N PRO A 290 -19.65 -7.68 -4.36
CA PRO A 290 -20.84 -7.16 -5.03
C PRO A 290 -22.10 -7.73 -4.35
N VAL A 291 -23.19 -6.96 -4.34
CA VAL A 291 -24.48 -7.43 -3.81
C VAL A 291 -24.85 -8.72 -4.55
N PRO A 292 -24.99 -9.87 -3.87
CA PRO A 292 -25.43 -11.09 -4.51
C PRO A 292 -26.78 -10.83 -5.19
N ARG A 293 -26.91 -11.26 -6.44
CA ARG A 293 -28.22 -11.34 -7.10
C ARG A 293 -29.02 -12.43 -6.41
N VAL A 294 -29.65 -12.07 -5.30
CA VAL A 294 -30.71 -12.89 -4.70
C VAL A 294 -31.95 -12.59 -5.54
N ALA A 295 -32.54 -13.63 -6.13
CA ALA A 295 -33.90 -13.54 -6.65
C ALA A 295 -34.79 -13.04 -5.50
N LYS A 296 -35.79 -12.23 -5.84
CA LYS A 296 -36.63 -11.51 -4.85
C LYS A 296 -37.36 -12.41 -3.85
N ASP A 297 -37.32 -13.74 -4.03
CA ASP A 297 -37.98 -14.72 -3.18
C ASP A 297 -37.09 -15.96 -2.95
N GLY A 298 -36.05 -15.85 -2.11
CA GLY A 298 -35.40 -16.98 -1.40
C GLY A 298 -34.86 -18.20 -2.19
N GLY A 299 -35.07 -18.29 -3.49
CA GLY A 299 -34.74 -19.42 -4.35
C GLY A 299 -33.48 -19.15 -5.14
N LYS A 300 -32.73 -20.21 -5.43
CA LYS A 300 -31.66 -20.16 -6.44
C LYS A 300 -32.27 -19.67 -7.75
N GLN A 301 -31.82 -18.51 -8.23
CA GLN A 301 -32.20 -18.02 -9.55
C GLN A 301 -31.71 -19.06 -10.56
N GLY A 302 -32.63 -19.79 -11.18
CA GLY A 302 -32.32 -20.69 -12.28
C GLY A 302 -31.63 -19.91 -13.41
N PRO A 303 -31.01 -20.61 -14.38
CA PRO A 303 -30.50 -19.95 -15.57
C PRO A 303 -31.60 -19.07 -16.19
N SER A 304 -31.25 -17.83 -16.55
CA SER A 304 -32.15 -16.93 -17.26
C SER A 304 -32.66 -17.59 -18.54
N GLU A 305 -33.85 -17.23 -19.01
CA GLU A 305 -34.40 -17.71 -20.29
C GLU A 305 -33.38 -17.56 -21.44
N TYR A 306 -32.66 -16.44 -21.49
CA TYR A 306 -31.57 -16.24 -22.44
C TYR A 306 -30.41 -17.24 -22.28
N GLN A 307 -30.08 -17.63 -21.05
CA GLN A 307 -29.04 -18.63 -20.79
C GLN A 307 -29.49 -20.04 -21.17
N VAL A 308 -30.76 -20.38 -20.98
CA VAL A 308 -31.35 -21.64 -21.44
C VAL A 308 -31.36 -21.68 -22.96
N PHE A 309 -31.87 -20.62 -23.59
CA PHE A 309 -31.88 -20.44 -25.03
C PHE A 309 -30.47 -20.55 -25.63
N MET A 310 -29.51 -19.79 -25.11
CA MET A 310 -28.12 -19.86 -25.60
C MET A 310 -27.53 -21.25 -25.43
N LYS A 311 -27.82 -21.96 -24.34
CA LYS A 311 -27.34 -23.32 -24.12
C LYS A 311 -27.91 -24.29 -25.16
N GLU A 312 -29.20 -24.20 -25.46
CA GLU A 312 -29.87 -25.02 -26.47
C GLU A 312 -29.35 -24.72 -27.87
N GLN A 313 -29.31 -23.44 -28.26
CA GLN A 313 -28.84 -23.03 -29.59
C GLN A 313 -27.34 -23.33 -29.79
N MET A 314 -26.51 -23.13 -28.77
CA MET A 314 -25.09 -23.52 -28.86
C MET A 314 -24.91 -25.03 -29.00
N ALA A 315 -25.78 -25.87 -28.43
CA ALA A 315 -25.71 -27.32 -28.60
C ALA A 315 -26.06 -27.72 -30.04
N VAL A 316 -27.12 -27.13 -30.61
CA VAL A 316 -27.53 -27.34 -32.01
C VAL A 316 -26.41 -26.92 -32.96
N VAL A 317 -25.91 -25.69 -32.82
CA VAL A 317 -24.87 -25.15 -33.71
C VAL A 317 -23.55 -25.91 -33.58
N ARG A 318 -23.20 -26.43 -32.39
CA ARG A 318 -22.03 -27.32 -32.23
C ARG A 318 -22.22 -28.68 -32.90
N GLY A 319 -23.44 -29.23 -32.88
CA GLY A 319 -23.77 -30.48 -33.56
C GLY A 319 -23.66 -30.36 -35.07
N GLU A 320 -24.09 -29.22 -35.62
CA GLU A 320 -24.00 -28.92 -37.06
C GLU A 320 -22.58 -28.51 -37.51
N ASN A 321 -21.73 -28.04 -36.58
CA ASN A 321 -20.38 -27.56 -36.87
C ASN A 321 -19.34 -28.26 -35.98
N PRO A 322 -19.14 -29.59 -36.12
CA PRO A 322 -18.18 -30.34 -35.32
C PRO A 322 -16.76 -29.82 -35.54
N GLY A 323 -16.00 -29.68 -34.45
CA GLY A 323 -14.61 -29.20 -34.48
C GLY A 323 -14.44 -27.67 -34.58
N SER A 324 -15.52 -26.90 -34.73
CA SER A 324 -15.42 -25.44 -34.82
C SER A 324 -15.06 -24.78 -33.47
N PRO A 325 -14.19 -23.75 -33.46
CA PRO A 325 -13.84 -23.02 -32.25
C PRO A 325 -15.07 -22.37 -31.59
N GLN A 326 -15.08 -22.33 -30.26
CA GLN A 326 -16.23 -21.79 -29.49
C GLN A 326 -16.60 -20.34 -29.87
N LYS A 327 -15.62 -19.53 -30.28
CA LYS A 327 -15.86 -18.16 -30.77
C LYS A 327 -16.72 -18.14 -32.04
N GLU A 328 -16.50 -19.10 -32.93
CA GLU A 328 -17.24 -19.23 -34.20
C GLU A 328 -18.65 -19.74 -33.95
N ILE A 329 -18.81 -20.74 -33.09
CA ILE A 329 -20.13 -21.21 -32.64
C ILE A 329 -20.97 -20.07 -32.05
N MET A 330 -20.38 -19.23 -31.18
CA MET A 330 -21.10 -18.09 -30.60
C MET A 330 -21.51 -17.07 -31.66
N ARG A 331 -20.64 -16.82 -32.65
CA ARG A 331 -20.95 -15.94 -33.78
C ARG A 331 -22.10 -16.49 -34.63
N LEU A 332 -22.10 -17.79 -34.91
CA LEU A 332 -23.15 -18.46 -35.68
C LEU A 332 -24.50 -18.44 -34.96
N VAL A 333 -24.53 -18.68 -33.65
CA VAL A 333 -25.76 -18.56 -32.85
C VAL A 333 -26.30 -17.13 -32.88
N ALA A 334 -25.43 -16.13 -32.73
CA ALA A 334 -25.81 -14.71 -32.79
C ALA A 334 -26.15 -14.22 -34.21
N GLY A 335 -25.77 -14.95 -35.25
CA GLY A 335 -26.17 -14.66 -36.64
C GLY A 335 -27.53 -15.26 -37.02
N ARG A 336 -28.01 -16.25 -36.25
CA ARG A 336 -29.30 -16.92 -36.49
C ARG A 336 -30.49 -16.22 -35.84
N TRP A 337 -30.24 -15.36 -34.85
CA TRP A 337 -31.24 -14.72 -33.99
C TRP A 337 -30.78 -13.32 -33.62
#